data_AF-A0AAN8BAP3-F1
#
_entry.id   AF-A0AAN8BAP3-F1
#
_cell.length_a   1.000
_cell.length_b   1.000
_cell.length_c   1.000
_cell.angle_alpha   90.00
_cell.angle_beta   90.00
_cell.angle_gamma   90.00
#
_symmetry.space_group_name_H-M   'P 1'
#
loop_
_entity.id
_entity.type
_entity.pdbx_description
1 polymer ?
#
loop_
_entity_poly.entity_id
_entity_poly.type
_entity_poly.pdbx_seq_one_letter_code
_entity_poly.pdbx_strand_id
1 'polypeptide(L)' 'MDPPRIIKTHLPFQLVPPAFWENKCKTIYVARNAKDNMVSYYHFDCMNKTQPEPGPWEGYISKFMRGECK' A
#
# COMPACT_ATOMS: atom_id res chain seq x y z
N MET A 1 -19.52 -1.71 16.35
CA MET A 1 -19.70 -1.92 14.90
C MET A 1 -20.26 -3.30 14.71
N ASP A 2 -21.48 -3.37 14.22
CA ASP A 2 -22.19 -4.63 14.04
C ASP A 2 -21.75 -5.29 12.72
N PRO A 3 -21.72 -6.64 12.65
CA PRO A 3 -21.42 -7.34 11.40
C PRO A 3 -22.45 -7.05 10.29
N PRO A 4 -22.05 -7.03 9.01
CA PRO A 4 -20.70 -7.30 8.49
C PRO A 4 -19.79 -6.06 8.50
N ARG A 5 -18.48 -6.27 8.73
CA ARG A 5 -17.46 -5.21 8.68
C ARG A 5 -16.68 -5.29 7.37
N ILE A 6 -16.49 -4.15 6.71
CA ILE A 6 -15.65 -4.03 5.52
C ILE A 6 -14.40 -3.24 5.91
N ILE A 7 -13.23 -3.84 5.71
CA ILE A 7 -11.94 -3.26 6.10
C ILE A 7 -11.02 -3.27 4.89
N LYS A 8 -10.40 -2.13 4.58
CA LYS A 8 -9.29 -2.01 3.64
C LYS A 8 -7.99 -1.93 4.43
N THR A 9 -6.98 -2.66 4.00
CA THR A 9 -5.64 -2.60 4.61
C THR A 9 -4.55 -2.71 3.56
N HIS A 10 -3.40 -2.11 3.86
CA HIS A 10 -2.14 -2.27 3.11
C HIS A 10 -1.13 -3.13 3.88
N LEU A 11 -1.54 -3.73 5.01
CA LEU A 11 -0.68 -4.60 5.81
C LEU A 11 -0.26 -5.85 5.00
N PRO A 12 1.03 -6.23 5.04
CA PRO A 12 1.49 -7.53 4.61
C PRO A 12 0.76 -8.65 5.36
N PHE A 13 0.66 -9.82 4.74
CA PHE A 13 -0.01 -11.00 5.29
C PHE A 13 0.43 -11.32 6.72
N GLN A 14 1.74 -11.22 6.99
CA GLN A 14 2.35 -11.55 8.28
C GLN A 14 1.97 -10.56 9.40
N LEU A 15 1.53 -9.35 9.06
CA LEU A 15 1.16 -8.31 10.03
C LEU A 15 -0.36 -8.24 10.27
N VAL A 16 -1.16 -9.05 9.56
CA VAL A 16 -2.59 -9.16 9.82
C VAL A 16 -2.80 -9.94 11.13
N PRO A 17 -3.67 -9.48 12.06
CA PRO A 17 -3.90 -10.16 13.33
C PRO A 17 -4.25 -11.64 13.17
N PRO A 18 -3.65 -12.57 13.95
CA PRO A 18 -3.91 -14.01 13.84
C PRO A 18 -5.40 -14.37 13.92
N ALA A 19 -6.14 -13.67 14.78
CA ALA A 19 -7.58 -13.82 14.96
C ALA A 19 -8.39 -13.63 13.65
N PHE A 20 -7.90 -12.83 12.70
CA PHE A 20 -8.56 -12.66 11.39
C PHE A 20 -8.62 -13.99 10.63
N TRP A 21 -7.51 -14.74 10.66
CA TRP A 21 -7.38 -16.02 9.98
C TRP A 21 -8.12 -17.14 10.73
N GLU A 22 -8.01 -17.15 12.06
CA GLU A 22 -8.74 -18.11 12.92
C GLU A 22 -10.26 -18.00 12.73
N ASN A 23 -10.78 -16.79 12.61
CA ASN A 23 -12.20 -16.53 12.36
C ASN A 23 -12.62 -16.69 10.88
N LYS A 24 -11.73 -17.16 10.00
CA LYS A 24 -12.00 -17.43 8.58
C LYS A 24 -12.64 -16.24 7.86
N CYS A 25 -12.16 -15.04 8.17
CA CYS A 25 -12.63 -13.82 7.49
C CYS A 25 -12.31 -13.89 6.00
N LYS A 26 -13.21 -13.36 5.15
CA LYS A 26 -13.03 -13.36 3.70
C LYS A 26 -12.07 -12.24 3.28
N THR A 27 -11.18 -12.54 2.35
CA THR A 27 -10.16 -11.58 1.85
C THR A 27 -10.20 -11.48 0.34
N ILE A 28 -10.06 -10.26 -0.16
CA ILE A 28 -9.83 -9.97 -1.58
C ILE A 28 -8.49 -9.25 -1.66
N TYR A 29 -7.52 -9.83 -2.36
CA TYR A 29 -6.23 -9.21 -2.63
C TYR A 29 -6.23 -8.58 -4.02
N VAL A 30 -5.79 -7.33 -4.11
CA VAL A 30 -5.72 -6.59 -5.38
C VAL A 30 -4.26 -6.36 -5.71
N ALA A 31 -3.81 -6.90 -6.84
CA ALA A 31 -2.46 -6.71 -7.38
C ALA A 31 -2.53 -5.89 -8.68
N ARG A 32 -1.45 -5.17 -8.98
CA ARG A 32 -1.27 -4.41 -10.22
C ARG A 32 0.19 -4.49 -10.65
N ASN A 33 0.46 -4.27 -11.93
CA ASN A 33 1.82 -4.21 -12.47
C ASN A 33 2.65 -3.20 -11.65
N ALA A 34 3.85 -3.61 -11.23
CA ALA A 34 4.70 -2.81 -10.37
C ALA A 34 5.10 -1.46 -10.99
N LYS A 35 5.27 -1.41 -12.32
CA LYS A 35 5.61 -0.17 -13.04
C LYS A 35 4.45 0.83 -12.97
N ASP A 36 3.23 0.36 -13.16
CA ASP A 36 2.04 1.20 -13.08
C ASP A 36 1.74 1.65 -11.64
N ASN A 37 2.01 0.76 -10.66
CA ASN A 37 1.92 1.11 -9.24
C ASN A 37 2.88 2.23 -8.87
N MET A 38 4.13 2.15 -9.32
CA MET A 38 5.15 3.17 -9.08
C MET A 38 4.73 4.53 -9.65
N VAL A 39 4.23 4.59 -10.89
CA VAL A 39 3.71 5.84 -11.48
C VAL A 39 2.57 6.40 -10.64
N SER A 40 1.59 5.55 -10.28
CA SER A 40 0.48 5.97 -9.44
C SER A 40 0.92 6.47 -8.07
N TYR A 41 1.94 5.84 -7.48
CA TYR A 41 2.44 6.16 -6.15
C TYR A 41 3.24 7.47 -6.14
N TYR A 42 4.04 7.73 -7.18
CA TYR A 42 4.71 9.02 -7.34
C TYR A 42 3.72 10.19 -7.36
N HIS A 43 2.66 10.08 -8.16
CA HIS A 43 1.64 11.13 -8.19
C HIS A 43 0.85 11.22 -6.89
N PHE A 44 0.63 10.10 -6.19
CA PHE A 44 0.05 10.11 -4.86
C PHE A 44 0.93 10.89 -3.87
N ASP A 45 2.24 10.67 -3.86
CA ASP A 45 3.18 11.39 -3.01
C ASP A 45 3.21 12.89 -3.34
N CYS A 46 3.18 13.28 -4.63
CA CYS A 46 3.09 14.70 -5.02
C CYS A 46 1.80 15.39 -4.51
N MET A 47 0.70 14.64 -4.36
CA MET A 47 -0.56 15.17 -3.83
C MET A 47 -0.60 15.15 -2.30
N ASN A 48 0.08 14.19 -1.69
CA ASN A 48 -0.01 13.92 -0.26
C ASN A 48 0.96 14.79 0.55
N LYS A 49 0.45 15.92 1.03
CA LYS A 49 1.22 16.88 1.85
C LYS A 49 1.59 16.39 3.26
N THR A 50 1.22 15.16 3.64
CA THR A 50 1.61 14.58 4.94
C THR A 50 2.97 13.90 4.90
N GLN A 51 3.50 13.62 3.71
CA GLN A 51 4.81 13.00 3.51
C GLN A 51 5.82 14.02 2.95
N PRO A 52 7.13 13.74 3.05
CA PRO A 52 8.14 14.52 2.36
C PRO A 52 7.92 14.53 0.85
N GLU A 53 8.31 15.62 0.19
CA GLU A 53 8.25 15.71 -1.27
C GLU A 53 9.01 14.53 -1.93
N PRO A 54 8.40 13.86 -2.93
CA PRO A 54 8.98 12.63 -3.53
C PRO A 54 10.31 12.89 -4.25
N GLY A 55 10.55 14.13 -4.64
CA GLY A 55 11.68 14.56 -5.47
C GLY A 55 11.44 14.30 -6.96
N PRO A 56 12.47 14.42 -7.80
CA PRO A 56 12.35 14.22 -9.24
C PRO A 56 12.02 12.77 -9.63
N TRP A 57 11.31 12.61 -10.75
CA TRP A 57 10.91 11.32 -11.28
C TRP A 57 12.09 10.38 -11.55
N GLU A 58 13.20 10.90 -12.08
CA GLU A 58 14.39 10.13 -12.47
C GLU A 58 14.98 9.33 -11.30
N GLY A 59 14.89 9.86 -10.07
CA GLY A 59 15.37 9.20 -8.86
C GLY A 59 14.33 8.32 -8.17
N TYR A 60 13.06 8.45 -8.53
CA TYR A 60 11.96 7.80 -7.82
C TYR A 60 11.92 6.29 -8.05
N ILE A 61 12.26 5.84 -9.26
CA ILE A 61 12.28 4.40 -9.60
C ILE A 61 13.20 3.62 -8.67
N SER A 62 14.42 4.12 -8.47
CA SER A 62 15.41 3.50 -7.59
C SER A 62 14.95 3.47 -6.13
N LYS A 63 14.33 4.55 -5.64
CA LYS A 63 13.74 4.59 -4.28
C LYS A 63 12.63 3.56 -4.13
N PHE A 64 11.73 3.46 -5.12
CA PHE A 64 10.61 2.53 -5.11
C PHE A 64 11.10 1.07 -5.08
N MET A 65 12.10 0.74 -5.90
CA MET A 65 12.68 -0.61 -5.94
C MET A 65 13.37 -1.02 -4.64
N ARG A 66 13.94 -0.06 -3.89
CA ARG A 66 14.55 -0.32 -2.58
C ARG A 66 13.54 -0.31 -1.42
N GLY A 67 12.28 0.04 -1.68
CA GLY A 67 11.26 0.19 -0.64
C GLY A 67 11.48 1.42 0.24
N GLU A 68 12.12 2.46 -0.29
CA GLU A 68 12.51 3.68 0.44
C GLU A 68 11.59 4.88 0.17
N CYS A 69 10.50 4.69 -0.57
CA CYS A 69 9.44 5.69 -0.67
C CYS A 69 8.68 5.75 0.67
N LYS A 70 8.48 6.95 1.21
CA LYS A 70 7.90 7.18 2.54
C LYS A 70 6.62 7.98 2.43
#